data_AF-A0AAF0XEE0-F1
#
_entry.id   AF-A0AAF0XEE0-F1
#
_cell.length_a   1.000
_cell.length_b   1.000
_cell.length_c   1.000
_cell.angle_alpha   90.00
_cell.angle_beta   90.00
_cell.angle_gamma   90.00
#
_symmetry.space_group_name_H-M   'P 1'
#
loop_
_entity.id
_entity.type
_entity.pdbx_description
1 polymer ?
#
loop_
_entity_poly.entity_id
_entity_poly.type
_entity_poly.pdbx_seq_one_letter_code
_entity_poly.pdbx_strand_id
1 'polypeptide(L)' 'MTGLPDIVIIIDQHEEYTALQECITLGIPTISLIDTNCDPDLADISIPALFGVLFFF' A
#
# COMPACT_ATOMS: atom_id res chain seq x y z
N MET A 1 -11.50 -10.49 -13.48
CA MET A 1 -10.70 -10.95 -12.33
C MET A 1 -11.65 -11.68 -11.41
N THR A 2 -11.46 -12.99 -11.19
CA THR A 2 -12.37 -13.83 -10.39
C THR A 2 -11.61 -14.35 -9.16
N GLY A 3 -11.48 -13.52 -8.14
CA GLY A 3 -10.76 -13.82 -6.89
C GLY A 3 -10.24 -12.56 -6.20
N LEU A 4 -9.97 -12.66 -4.89
CA LEU A 4 -9.21 -11.64 -4.16
C LEU A 4 -7.74 -11.68 -4.60
N PRO A 5 -7.03 -10.55 -4.60
CA PRO A 5 -5.59 -10.52 -4.86
C PRO A 5 -4.82 -11.16 -3.70
N ASP A 6 -3.68 -11.76 -4.00
CA ASP A 6 -2.76 -12.30 -2.99
C ASP A 6 -1.97 -11.19 -2.28
N ILE A 7 -1.76 -10.05 -2.95
CA ILE A 7 -1.05 -8.88 -2.42
C ILE A 7 -1.51 -7.61 -3.14
N VAL A 8 -1.50 -6.48 -2.44
CA VAL A 8 -1.82 -5.17 -3.01
C VAL A 8 -0.67 -4.21 -2.78
N ILE A 9 -0.28 -3.50 -3.84
CA ILE A 9 0.71 -2.43 -3.76
C ILE A 9 -0.04 -1.10 -3.73
N ILE A 10 0.18 -0.32 -2.68
CA ILE A 10 -0.45 0.98 -2.47
C ILE A 10 0.57 2.09 -2.71
N ILE A 11 0.21 2.99 -3.62
CA ILE A 11 0.97 4.21 -3.93
C ILE A 11 0.14 5.37 -3.42
N ASP A 12 0.74 6.21 -2.58
CA ASP A 12 0.07 7.33 -1.92
C ASP A 12 -1.05 6.88 -0.95
N GLN A 13 -0.69 6.69 0.32
CA GLN A 13 -1.64 6.26 1.36
C GLN A 13 -2.79 7.25 1.59
N HIS A 14 -2.61 8.53 1.27
CA HIS A 14 -3.62 9.55 1.52
C HIS A 14 -4.75 9.46 0.49
N GLU A 15 -4.40 9.32 -0.78
CA GLU A 15 -5.37 9.13 -1.85
C GLU A 15 -6.03 7.74 -1.79
N GLU A 16 -5.26 6.71 -1.44
CA GLU A 16 -5.71 5.30 -1.46
C GLU A 16 -6.10 4.75 -0.08
N TYR A 17 -6.41 5.62 0.89
CA TYR A 17 -6.74 5.22 2.26
C TYR A 17 -7.91 4.22 2.34
N THR A 18 -8.91 4.37 1.46
CA THR A 18 -10.06 3.46 1.43
C THR A 18 -9.65 2.05 1.00
N ALA A 19 -8.80 1.93 -0.02
CA ALA A 19 -8.31 0.63 -0.49
C ALA A 19 -7.44 -0.06 0.57
N LEU A 20 -6.63 0.71 1.30
CA LEU A 20 -5.85 0.23 2.44
C LEU A 20 -6.76 -0.37 3.54
N GLN A 21 -7.82 0.34 3.92
CA GLN A 21 -8.79 -0.13 4.92
C GLN A 21 -9.55 -1.39 4.47
N GLU A 22 -9.91 -1.47 3.19
CA GLU A 22 -10.51 -2.68 2.62
C GLU A 22 -9.54 -3.87 2.66
N CYS A 23 -8.26 -3.67 2.31
CA CYS A 23 -7.24 -4.71 2.40
C CYS A 23 -7.05 -5.21 3.84
N ILE A 24 -6.97 -4.29 4.81
CA ILE A 24 -6.90 -4.62 6.24
C ILE A 24 -8.12 -5.43 6.67
N THR A 25 -9.32 -5.02 6.24
CA THR A 25 -10.58 -5.70 6.58
C THR A 25 -10.65 -7.11 5.99
N LEU A 26 -10.15 -7.30 4.77
CA LEU A 26 -10.13 -8.58 4.06
C LEU A 26 -8.93 -9.46 4.42
N GLY A 27 -7.97 -8.95 5.20
CA GLY A 27 -6.74 -9.65 5.55
C GLY A 27 -5.80 -9.85 4.35
N ILE A 28 -5.86 -8.96 3.37
CA ILE A 28 -5.01 -8.98 2.19
C ILE A 28 -3.72 -8.24 2.53
N PRO A 29 -2.53 -8.85 2.36
CA PRO A 29 -1.27 -8.20 2.68
C PRO A 29 -0.97 -7.04 1.74
N THR A 30 -0.38 -5.98 2.30
CA THR A 30 -0.13 -4.71 1.61
C THR A 30 1.34 -4.33 1.61
N ILE A 31 1.82 -3.84 0.46
CA ILE A 31 3.10 -3.15 0.33
C ILE A 31 2.79 -1.70 0.03
N SER A 32 3.29 -0.76 0.83
CA SER A 32 3.03 0.67 0.63
C SER A 32 4.32 1.43 0.35
N LEU A 33 4.30 2.23 -0.72
CA LEU A 33 5.32 3.25 -0.96
C LEU A 33 4.97 4.47 -0.12
N ILE A 34 5.79 4.77 0.88
CA ILE A 34 5.53 5.81 1.87
C ILE A 34 6.52 6.98 1.74
N ASP A 35 5.99 8.20 1.88
CA ASP A 35 6.77 9.44 2.02
C ASP A 35 6.69 9.92 3.50
N THR A 36 7.37 11.01 3.80
CA THR A 36 7.45 11.68 5.12
C THR A 36 6.11 12.04 5.75
N ASN A 37 5.01 12.05 5.00
CA ASN A 37 3.66 12.36 5.45
C ASN A 37 2.76 11.12 5.68
N CYS A 38 3.27 9.91 5.42
CA CYS A 38 2.53 8.66 5.52
C CYS A 38 2.77 7.97 6.87
N ASP A 39 1.86 7.08 7.26
CA ASP A 39 2.00 6.25 8.46
C ASP A 39 2.52 4.85 8.07
N PRO A 40 3.76 4.48 8.45
CA PRO A 40 4.33 3.18 8.09
C PRO A 40 3.57 2.01 8.70
N ASP A 41 2.85 2.19 9.81
CA ASP A 41 2.20 1.10 10.55
C ASP A 41 0.90 0.62 9.88
N LEU A 42 0.41 1.34 8.87
CA LEU A 42 -0.81 0.98 8.15
C LEU A 42 -0.60 -0.10 7.08
N ALA A 43 0.64 -0.38 6.69
CA ALA A 43 0.97 -1.39 5.69
C ALA A 43 1.88 -2.48 6.27
N ASP A 44 1.74 -3.71 5.78
CA ASP A 44 2.58 -4.84 6.25
C ASP A 44 4.05 -4.66 5.89
N ILE A 45 4.31 -4.06 4.72
CA ILE A 45 5.64 -3.69 4.26
C ILE A 45 5.62 -2.25 3.78
N SER A 46 6.27 -1.36 4.52
CA SER A 46 6.43 0.04 4.16
C SER A 46 7.80 0.27 3.52
N ILE A 47 7.82 0.74 2.28
CA ILE A 47 9.02 1.06 1.52
C ILE A 47 9.13 2.58 1.43
N PRO A 48 10.15 3.21 2.04
CA PRO A 48 10.39 4.64 1.87
C PRO A 48 10.70 4.96 0.41
N ALA A 49 9.88 5.81 -0.22
CA ALA A 49 10.07 6.22 -1.61
C ALA A 49 9.73 7.70 -1.78
N LEU A 50 10.60 8.42 -2.50
CA LEU A 50 10.30 9.79 -2.94
C LEU A 50 9.36 9.72 -4.16
N PHE A 51 8.36 10.61 -4.21
CA PHE A 51 7.37 10.66 -5.28
C PHE A 51 8.03 10.60 -6.67
N GLY A 52 7.68 9.59 -7.48
CA GLY A 52 8.19 9.42 -8.85
C GLY A 52 9.32 8.38 -9.04
N VAL A 53 9.82 7.76 -7.96
CA VAL A 53 10.73 6.61 -8.10
C VAL A 53 9.89 5.34 -8.29
N LEU A 54 9.79 4.87 -9.55
CA LEU A 54 9.19 3.58 -9.85
C LEU A 54 10.17 2.47 -9.42
N PHE A 55 9.89 1.81 -8.31
CA PHE A 55 10.60 0.57 -7.95
C PHE A 55 10.09 -0.55 -8.86
N PHE A 56 10.95 -0.99 -9.80
CA PHE A 56 10.72 -2.20 -10.57
C PHE A 56 11.10 -3.39 -9.68
N PHE A 57 10.10 -4.13 -9.21
CA PHE A 57 10.26 -5.52 -8.79
C PHE A 57 9.84 -6.43 -9.94
#